data_AF-A0A7K4IHP6-F1
#
_entry.id   AF-A0A7K4IHP6-F1
#
_cell.length_a   1.000
_cell.length_b   1.000
_cell.length_c   1.000
_cell.angle_alpha   90.00
_cell.angle_beta   90.00
_cell.angle_gamma   90.00
#
_symmetry.space_group_name_H-M   'P 1'
#
loop_
_entity.id
_entity.type
_entity.pdbx_description
1 polymer ?
#
loop_
_entity_poly.entity_id
_entity_poly.type
_entity_poly.pdbx_seq_one_letter_code
_entity_poly.pdbx_strand_id
1 'polypeptide(L)'
;MKVRNFEKSFYSGSVVESARFFQAKLAREVGGFEEGLVFFEESTLPYKILRNGYDVFSRVKPPIFHHEENFSLLTWLRKKFYYGKTVHLYRHKYSAYSVAQTSVWFRSALFMKNWRRFLGRPKLAFGVAFLKSLEYFATILGAVYSKLKL
;
A
#
# COMPACT_ATOMS: atom_id res chain seq x y z
N MET A 1 -0.59 14.35 9.99
CA MET A 1 -1.99 13.86 9.98
C MET A 1 -2.82 14.37 8.79
N LYS A 2 -3.08 15.68 8.63
CA LYS A 2 -4.00 16.20 7.59
C LYS A 2 -3.69 15.73 6.14
N VAL A 3 -2.42 15.75 5.75
CA VAL A 3 -1.97 15.29 4.41
C VAL A 3 -2.29 13.81 4.19
N ARG A 4 -1.98 12.93 5.15
CA ARG A 4 -2.24 11.49 5.05
C ARG A 4 -3.73 11.17 5.07
N ASN A 5 -4.51 11.87 5.88
CA ASN A 5 -5.97 11.71 5.88
C ASN A 5 -6.56 12.14 4.53
N PHE A 6 -6.06 13.24 3.96
CA PHE A 6 -6.45 13.67 2.63
C PHE A 6 -6.09 12.63 1.57
N GLU A 7 -4.85 12.11 1.57
CA GLU A 7 -4.39 11.04 0.70
C GLU A 7 -5.28 9.79 0.77
N LYS A 8 -5.48 9.23 1.97
CA LYS A 8 -6.26 8.00 2.17
C LYS A 8 -7.71 8.13 1.71
N SER A 9 -8.27 9.34 1.74
CA SER A 9 -9.64 9.58 1.29
C SER A 9 -9.87 9.29 -0.21
N PHE A 10 -8.80 9.08 -0.99
CA PHE A 10 -8.86 8.69 -2.40
C PHE A 10 -8.68 7.19 -2.64
N TYR A 11 -8.36 6.39 -1.60
CA TYR A 11 -8.03 4.97 -1.75
C TYR A 11 -9.22 4.03 -1.61
N SER A 12 -10.35 4.52 -1.08
CA SER A 12 -11.57 3.74 -0.91
C SER A 12 -12.04 3.14 -2.25
N GLY A 13 -12.19 1.82 -2.29
CA GLY A 13 -12.61 1.06 -3.46
C GLY A 13 -11.50 0.83 -4.50
N SER A 14 -10.23 1.03 -4.13
CA SER A 14 -9.10 0.81 -5.04
C SER A 14 -8.28 -0.43 -4.66
N VAL A 15 -7.48 -0.93 -5.61
CA VAL A 15 -6.54 -2.06 -5.39
C VAL A 15 -5.41 -1.76 -4.39
N VAL A 16 -5.37 -0.54 -3.86
CA VAL A 16 -4.47 -0.14 -2.76
C VAL A 16 -4.99 -0.66 -1.41
N GLU A 17 -6.30 -0.80 -1.28
CA GLU A 17 -6.87 -1.42 -0.10
C GLU A 17 -6.61 -2.93 -0.12
N SER A 18 -6.59 -3.50 1.08
CA SER A 18 -6.54 -4.94 1.27
C SER A 18 -7.60 -5.32 2.31
N ALA A 19 -8.13 -6.54 2.21
CA ALA A 19 -9.03 -7.09 3.19
C ALA A 19 -8.38 -7.11 4.59
N ARG A 20 -9.22 -6.96 5.63
CA ARG A 20 -8.76 -6.87 7.03
C ARG A 20 -9.23 -8.03 7.90
N PHE A 21 -10.29 -8.71 7.47
CA PHE A 21 -10.87 -9.84 8.18
C PHE A 21 -10.94 -11.02 7.22
N PHE A 22 -10.58 -12.19 7.73
CA PHE A 22 -10.48 -13.41 6.96
C PHE A 22 -11.07 -14.56 7.77
N GLN A 23 -11.71 -15.51 7.09
CA GLN A 23 -12.09 -16.76 7.73
C GLN A 23 -10.83 -17.56 8.06
N ALA A 24 -10.69 -17.98 9.32
CA ALA A 24 -9.50 -18.70 9.78
C ALA A 24 -9.25 -20.02 9.03
N LYS A 25 -10.32 -20.66 8.53
CA LYS A 25 -10.21 -21.85 7.68
C LYS A 25 -9.54 -21.53 6.33
N LEU A 26 -10.08 -20.55 5.60
CA LEU A 26 -9.54 -20.12 4.30
C LEU A 26 -8.11 -19.62 4.43
N ALA A 27 -7.81 -18.87 5.48
CA ALA A 27 -6.45 -18.38 5.71
C ALA A 27 -5.44 -19.51 5.90
N ARG A 28 -5.81 -20.57 6.63
CA ARG A 28 -4.96 -21.75 6.80
C ARG A 28 -4.85 -22.57 5.52
N GLU A 29 -5.95 -22.73 4.79
CA GLU A 29 -6.00 -23.48 3.52
C GLU A 29 -5.04 -22.92 2.47
N VAL A 30 -4.93 -21.59 2.38
CA VAL A 30 -3.99 -20.94 1.44
C VAL A 30 -2.58 -20.71 2.02
N GLY A 31 -2.29 -21.26 3.20
CA GLY A 31 -0.97 -21.15 3.84
C GLY A 31 -0.64 -19.77 4.40
N GLY A 32 -1.63 -18.95 4.73
CA GLY A 32 -1.44 -17.68 5.44
C GLY A 32 -0.72 -16.57 4.66
N PHE A 33 -0.23 -15.57 5.41
CA PHE A 33 0.56 -14.45 4.87
C PHE A 33 1.95 -14.91 4.42
N GLU A 34 2.61 -14.12 3.59
CA GLU A 34 3.99 -14.38 3.16
C GLU A 34 5.00 -13.81 4.17
N GLU A 35 5.50 -14.64 5.08
CA GLU A 35 6.41 -14.21 6.17
C GLU A 35 7.73 -13.58 5.68
N GLY A 36 8.20 -13.97 4.49
CA GLY A 36 9.43 -13.42 3.90
C GLY A 36 9.26 -12.07 3.19
N LEU A 37 8.06 -11.49 3.21
CA LEU A 37 7.77 -10.21 2.57
C LEU A 37 7.29 -9.19 3.59
N VAL A 38 7.80 -7.98 3.46
CA VAL A 38 7.29 -6.82 4.19
C VAL A 38 6.56 -5.88 3.23
N PHE A 39 7.08 -5.75 2.01
CA PHE A 39 6.47 -4.91 0.98
C PHE A 39 5.13 -5.49 0.51
N PHE A 40 4.03 -4.78 0.78
CA PHE A 40 2.65 -5.23 0.52
C PHE A 40 2.30 -6.60 1.12
N GLU A 41 2.90 -6.94 2.27
CA GLU A 41 2.60 -8.20 2.98
C GLU A 41 1.09 -8.38 3.20
N GLU A 42 0.41 -7.29 3.57
CA GLU A 42 -1.04 -7.22 3.79
C GLU A 42 -1.88 -7.64 2.59
N SER A 43 -1.36 -7.53 1.36
CA SER A 43 -2.07 -7.91 0.14
C SER A 43 -1.90 -9.38 -0.23
N THR A 44 -0.95 -10.10 0.40
CA THR A 44 -0.58 -11.46 0.01
C THR A 44 -1.69 -12.47 0.33
N LEU A 45 -2.23 -12.44 1.54
CA LEU A 45 -3.31 -13.34 1.94
C LEU A 45 -4.60 -13.15 1.12
N PRO A 46 -5.17 -11.93 0.98
CA PRO A 46 -6.33 -11.72 0.13
C PRO A 46 -6.08 -12.14 -1.32
N TYR A 47 -4.87 -11.94 -1.85
CA TYR A 47 -4.53 -12.44 -3.18
C TYR A 47 -4.63 -13.96 -3.28
N LYS A 48 -4.05 -14.71 -2.33
CA LYS A 48 -4.10 -16.18 -2.35
C LYS A 48 -5.56 -16.68 -2.21
N ILE A 49 -6.37 -16.04 -1.38
CA ILE A 49 -7.81 -16.34 -1.23
C ILE A 49 -8.57 -16.06 -2.53
N LEU A 50 -8.33 -14.91 -3.17
CA LEU A 50 -8.92 -14.55 -4.45
C LEU A 50 -8.58 -15.55 -5.56
N ARG A 51 -7.35 -16.06 -5.57
CA ARG A 51 -6.90 -17.09 -6.54
C ARG A 51 -7.64 -18.43 -6.37
N ASN A 52 -8.20 -18.69 -5.19
CA ASN A 52 -9.08 -19.83 -4.94
C ASN A 52 -10.57 -19.55 -5.22
N GLY A 53 -10.89 -18.42 -5.87
CA GLY A 53 -12.24 -18.09 -6.34
C GLY A 53 -13.15 -17.39 -5.33
N TYR A 54 -12.62 -16.99 -4.17
CA TYR A 54 -13.39 -16.28 -3.15
C TYR A 54 -13.36 -14.76 -3.37
N ASP A 55 -14.47 -14.09 -3.04
CA ASP A 55 -14.52 -12.64 -3.03
C ASP A 55 -13.74 -12.06 -1.84
N VAL A 56 -12.87 -11.08 -2.12
CA VAL A 56 -12.07 -10.34 -1.13
C VAL A 56 -12.32 -8.83 -1.17
N PHE A 57 -13.30 -8.38 -1.97
CA PHE A 57 -13.63 -6.97 -2.16
C PHE A 57 -14.87 -6.52 -1.36
N SER A 58 -15.60 -7.47 -0.77
CA SER A 58 -16.72 -7.21 0.13
C SER A 58 -16.38 -6.18 1.23
N ARG A 59 -17.30 -5.24 1.45
CA ARG A 59 -17.15 -4.14 2.43
C ARG A 59 -18.25 -4.18 3.48
N VAL A 60 -17.89 -3.76 4.68
CA VAL A 60 -18.85 -3.48 5.77
C VAL A 60 -18.99 -1.96 5.95
N LYS A 61 -20.11 -1.52 6.53
CA LYS A 61 -20.39 -0.09 6.79
C LYS A 61 -19.43 0.57 7.78
N PRO A 62 -19.01 -0.08 8.89
CA PRO A 62 -18.13 0.57 9.88
C PRO A 62 -16.78 0.99 9.28
N PRO A 63 -16.28 2.19 9.62
CA PRO A 63 -14.99 2.65 9.14
C PRO A 63 -13.83 1.96 9.87
N ILE A 64 -12.65 1.99 9.25
CA ILE A 64 -11.39 1.62 9.91
C ILE A 64 -10.79 2.88 10.53
N PHE A 65 -10.63 2.88 11.85
CA PHE A 65 -9.95 3.97 12.56
C PHE A 65 -8.43 3.81 12.45
N HIS A 66 -7.76 4.89 12.08
CA HIS A 66 -6.30 4.94 11.97
C HIS A 66 -5.72 5.81 13.08
N HIS A 67 -5.04 5.19 14.04
CA HIS A 67 -4.33 5.90 15.12
C HIS A 67 -2.93 6.31 14.63
N GLU A 68 -2.81 7.51 14.06
CA GLU A 68 -1.58 8.01 13.44
C GLU A 68 -1.05 9.32 14.08
N GLU A 69 -1.50 9.61 15.30
CA GLU A 69 -1.32 10.90 15.98
C GLU A 69 0.16 11.29 16.17
N ASN A 70 1.03 10.32 16.43
CA ASN A 70 2.48 10.50 16.61
C ASN A 70 3.27 10.40 15.29
N PHE A 71 2.81 11.09 14.25
CA PHE A 71 3.47 11.03 12.94
C PHE A 71 4.83 11.75 12.94
N SER A 72 5.91 10.99 12.72
CA SER A 72 7.24 11.51 12.42
C SER A 72 7.64 11.15 10.99
N LEU A 73 8.06 12.15 10.20
CA LEU A 73 8.47 11.95 8.81
C LEU A 73 9.68 11.01 8.73
N LEU A 74 10.68 11.17 9.60
CA LEU A 74 11.86 10.32 9.59
C LEU A 74 11.52 8.86 9.90
N THR A 75 10.72 8.62 10.94
CA THR A 75 10.23 7.27 11.29
C THR A 75 9.43 6.67 10.14
N TRP A 76 8.61 7.48 9.47
CA TRP A 76 7.83 7.05 8.32
C TRP A 76 8.71 6.66 7.13
N LEU A 77 9.71 7.48 6.77
CA LEU A 77 10.62 7.17 5.66
C LEU A 77 11.53 5.97 5.96
N ARG A 78 11.96 5.79 7.21
CA ARG A 78 12.66 4.56 7.65
C ARG A 78 11.81 3.32 7.43
N LYS A 79 10.50 3.38 7.71
CA LYS A 79 9.57 2.28 7.38
C LYS A 79 9.50 2.03 5.88
N LYS A 80 9.39 3.08 5.05
CA LYS A 80 9.34 2.94 3.58
C LYS A 80 10.63 2.37 3.00
N PHE A 81 11.78 2.73 3.56
CA PHE A 81 13.06 2.12 3.24
C PHE A 81 13.08 0.64 3.61
N TYR A 82 12.69 0.30 4.84
CA TYR A 82 12.62 -1.10 5.29
C TYR A 82 11.70 -1.94 4.40
N TYR A 83 10.52 -1.41 4.04
CA TYR A 83 9.60 -2.07 3.11
C TYR A 83 10.26 -2.28 1.74
N GLY A 84 10.96 -1.26 1.22
CA GLY A 84 11.66 -1.32 -0.05
C GLY A 84 12.63 -2.49 -0.19
N LYS A 85 13.22 -2.98 0.92
CA LYS A 85 14.14 -4.13 0.89
C LYS A 85 13.52 -5.37 0.25
N THR A 86 12.21 -5.61 0.41
CA THR A 86 11.55 -6.82 -0.11
C THR A 86 10.73 -6.59 -1.39
N VAL A 87 10.80 -5.40 -2.01
CA VAL A 87 9.97 -5.07 -3.20
C VAL A 87 10.23 -5.99 -4.39
N HIS A 88 11.48 -6.42 -4.58
CA HIS A 88 11.86 -7.26 -5.70
C HIS A 88 11.30 -8.68 -5.56
N LEU A 89 11.34 -9.24 -4.34
CA LEU A 89 10.70 -10.52 -4.00
C LEU A 89 9.19 -10.44 -4.22
N TYR A 90 8.54 -9.35 -3.79
CA TYR A 90 7.11 -9.14 -4.00
C TYR A 90 6.75 -9.09 -5.49
N ARG A 91 7.49 -8.32 -6.29
CA ARG A 91 7.29 -8.22 -7.75
C ARG A 91 7.49 -9.56 -8.47
N HIS A 92 8.42 -10.38 -8.01
CA HIS A 92 8.66 -11.70 -8.56
C HIS A 92 7.51 -12.67 -8.22
N LYS A 93 7.15 -12.79 -6.93
CA LYS A 93 6.14 -13.75 -6.45
C LYS A 93 4.70 -13.36 -6.81
N TYR A 94 4.40 -12.05 -6.87
CA TYR A 94 3.04 -11.51 -7.06
C TYR A 94 2.95 -10.60 -8.28
N SER A 95 3.60 -10.99 -9.39
CA SER A 95 3.76 -10.17 -10.60
C SER A 95 2.46 -9.54 -11.10
N ALA A 96 1.38 -10.30 -11.23
CA ALA A 96 0.08 -9.84 -11.72
C ALA A 96 -0.52 -8.67 -10.91
N TYR A 97 -0.41 -8.71 -9.57
CA TYR A 97 -0.91 -7.66 -8.68
C TYR A 97 0.09 -6.52 -8.53
N SER A 98 1.38 -6.85 -8.49
CA SER A 98 2.45 -5.89 -8.25
C SER A 98 2.54 -4.81 -9.32
N VAL A 99 2.15 -5.11 -10.58
CA VAL A 99 2.13 -4.13 -11.66
C VAL A 99 1.21 -2.96 -11.32
N ALA A 100 -0.04 -3.25 -10.92
CA ALA A 100 -0.99 -2.22 -10.55
C ALA A 100 -0.61 -1.54 -9.21
N GLN A 101 -0.23 -2.32 -8.20
CA GLN A 101 0.03 -1.79 -6.85
C GLN A 101 1.29 -0.93 -6.75
N THR A 102 2.33 -1.26 -7.54
CA THR A 102 3.62 -0.55 -7.53
C THR A 102 3.77 0.49 -8.64
N SER A 103 2.83 0.55 -9.58
CA SER A 103 2.82 1.55 -10.64
C SER A 103 2.57 2.94 -10.06
N VAL A 104 3.54 3.84 -10.26
CA VAL A 104 3.41 5.26 -9.91
C VAL A 104 2.25 5.88 -10.68
N TRP A 105 2.09 5.52 -11.96
CA TRP A 105 0.98 6.00 -12.79
C TRP A 105 -0.38 5.57 -12.26
N PHE A 106 -0.53 4.29 -11.91
CA PHE A 106 -1.78 3.79 -11.35
C PHE A 106 -2.10 4.48 -10.00
N ARG A 107 -1.09 4.65 -9.15
CA ARG A 107 -1.24 5.37 -7.86
C ARG A 107 -1.65 6.82 -8.06
N SER A 108 -1.01 7.52 -9.00
CA SER A 108 -1.35 8.91 -9.33
C SER A 108 -2.73 9.03 -9.95
N ALA A 109 -3.15 8.05 -10.77
CA ALA A 109 -4.47 8.04 -11.40
C ALA A 109 -5.63 7.98 -10.39
N LEU A 110 -5.42 7.45 -9.19
CA LEU A 110 -6.43 7.48 -8.11
C LEU A 110 -6.79 8.91 -7.70
N PHE A 111 -5.82 9.82 -7.70
CA PHE A 111 -6.06 11.24 -7.45
C PHE A 111 -6.70 11.92 -8.67
N MET A 112 -6.35 11.47 -9.89
CA MET A 112 -6.91 12.01 -11.13
C MET A 112 -8.41 11.72 -11.30
N LYS A 113 -8.90 10.56 -10.83
CA LYS A 113 -10.34 10.24 -10.85
C LYS A 113 -11.19 11.32 -10.18
N ASN A 114 -10.65 11.98 -9.14
CA ASN A 114 -11.31 13.07 -8.41
C ASN A 114 -10.42 14.33 -8.38
N TRP A 115 -9.77 14.65 -9.51
CA TRP A 115 -8.75 15.70 -9.57
C TRP A 115 -9.24 17.08 -9.09
N ARG A 116 -10.52 17.42 -9.31
CA ARG A 116 -11.13 18.67 -8.83
C ARG A 116 -11.11 18.76 -7.30
N ARG A 117 -11.41 17.66 -6.60
CA ARG A 117 -11.32 17.58 -5.13
C ARG A 117 -9.87 17.62 -4.66
N PHE A 118 -8.96 17.00 -5.40
CA PHE A 118 -7.53 17.00 -5.09
C PHE A 118 -6.95 18.42 -5.18
N LEU A 119 -7.11 19.09 -6.33
CA LEU A 119 -6.60 20.44 -6.57
C LEU A 119 -7.38 21.54 -5.84
N GLY A 120 -8.63 21.29 -5.44
CA GLY A 120 -9.41 22.20 -4.59
C GLY A 120 -8.81 22.42 -3.19
N ARG A 121 -7.79 21.65 -2.79
CA ARG A 121 -7.02 21.86 -1.56
C ARG A 121 -5.51 21.89 -1.86
N PRO A 122 -5.00 22.96 -2.49
CA PRO A 122 -3.65 22.98 -3.08
C PRO A 122 -2.54 22.71 -2.06
N LYS A 123 -2.63 23.25 -0.84
CA LYS A 123 -1.66 22.99 0.23
C LYS A 123 -1.58 21.51 0.62
N LEU A 124 -2.71 20.81 0.64
CA LEU A 124 -2.75 19.37 0.96
C LEU A 124 -2.29 18.54 -0.23
N ALA A 125 -2.69 18.89 -1.44
CA ALA A 125 -2.24 18.23 -2.66
C ALA A 125 -0.72 18.27 -2.82
N PHE A 126 -0.12 19.45 -2.60
CA PHE A 126 1.33 19.60 -2.58
C PHE A 126 1.97 18.73 -1.50
N GLY A 127 1.41 18.72 -0.28
CA GLY A 127 1.88 17.86 0.80
C GLY A 127 1.84 16.37 0.44
N VAL A 128 0.78 15.92 -0.26
CA VAL A 128 0.70 14.53 -0.75
C VAL A 128 1.78 14.25 -1.78
N ALA A 129 1.91 15.11 -2.80
CA ALA A 129 2.93 14.94 -3.84
C ALA A 129 4.35 14.88 -3.24
N PHE A 130 4.67 15.82 -2.34
CA PHE A 130 5.95 15.86 -1.64
C PHE A 130 6.19 14.59 -0.80
N LEU A 131 5.20 14.18 0.00
CA LEU A 131 5.32 12.96 0.81
C LEU A 131 5.54 11.73 -0.07
N LYS A 132 4.75 11.56 -1.14
CA LYS A 132 4.87 10.43 -2.08
C LYS A 132 6.24 10.38 -2.72
N SER A 133 6.80 11.51 -3.15
CA SER A 133 8.15 11.57 -3.72
C SER A 133 9.19 11.05 -2.72
N LEU A 134 9.13 11.48 -1.46
CA LEU A 134 10.03 10.99 -0.42
C LEU A 134 9.83 9.50 -0.12
N GLU A 135 8.58 9.02 -0.08
CA GLU A 135 8.28 7.60 0.12
C GLU A 135 8.87 6.73 -1.00
N TYR A 136 8.67 7.12 -2.26
CA TYR A 136 9.22 6.41 -3.42
C TYR A 136 10.74 6.40 -3.38
N PHE A 137 11.36 7.53 -3.08
CA PHE A 137 12.81 7.61 -2.95
C PHE A 137 13.33 6.67 -1.85
N ALA A 138 12.74 6.70 -0.65
CA ALA A 138 13.11 5.81 0.44
C ALA A 138 12.93 4.32 0.08
N THR A 139 11.82 3.96 -0.56
CA THR A 139 11.57 2.59 -1.02
C THR A 139 12.56 2.15 -2.09
N ILE A 140 12.93 3.02 -3.04
CA ILE A 140 13.94 2.72 -4.06
C ILE A 140 15.30 2.50 -3.40
N LEU A 141 15.71 3.36 -2.47
CA LEU A 141 16.95 3.18 -1.71
C LEU A 141 16.98 1.84 -0.98
N GLY A 142 15.88 1.44 -0.33
CA GLY A 142 15.77 0.13 0.33
C GLY A 142 15.91 -1.04 -0.65
N ALA A 143 15.32 -0.90 -1.84
CA ALA A 143 15.38 -1.91 -2.89
C ALA A 143 16.81 -2.06 -3.46
N VAL A 144 17.51 -0.95 -3.70
CA VAL A 144 18.89 -0.94 -4.17
C VAL A 144 19.81 -1.52 -3.10
N TYR A 145 19.68 -1.07 -1.84
CA TYR A 145 20.44 -1.58 -0.71
C TYR A 145 20.35 -3.10 -0.60
N SER A 146 19.13 -3.66 -0.66
CA SER A 146 18.95 -5.11 -0.57
C SER A 146 19.53 -5.90 -1.75
N LYS A 147 19.59 -5.31 -2.95
CA LYS A 147 20.21 -5.97 -4.12
C LYS A 147 21.73 -5.98 -4.05
N LEU A 148 22.32 -4.95 -3.44
CA LEU A 148 23.78 -4.81 -3.32
C LEU A 148 24.38 -5.66 -2.18
N LYS A 149 23.55 -6.35 -1.36
CA LYS A 149 23.97 -7.10 -0.16
C LYS A 149 24.88 -6.28 0.78
N LEU A 150 24.68 -4.97 0.85
CA LEU A 150 25.19 -4.14 1.95
C LEU A 150 24.29 -4.31 3.18
#